data_AF-A0AAW2YTC6-F1
#
_entry.id   AF-A0AAW2YTC6-F1
#
_cell.length_a   1.000
_cell.length_b   1.000
_cell.length_c   1.000
_cell.angle_alpha   90.00
_cell.angle_beta   90.00
_cell.angle_gamma   90.00
#
_symmetry.space_group_name_H-M   'P 1'
#
loop_
_entity.id
_entity.type
_entity.pdbx_description
1 polymer ?
#
loop_
_entity_poly.entity_id
_entity_poly.type
_entity_poly.pdbx_seq_one_letter_code
_entity_poly.pdbx_strand_id
1 'polypeptide(L)'
;MSKRKRNDDDEQASEEKEKVRFTTHSKSLYNITQSPGWTEEENKVLRLAIMKFGVGAWTKMLSLGILPGKTNAQYNLQVQRMLGQQSLAGYAMLKVDASQVRRDNEAKIKDLAKNSDDKVYIKSGLLINAGENPTKESKLKLLEENRKKYELSEEDINSRVNDFDLFLVKRAKRIEFEDLLRKYSIFDRTGDEDDSTNLDETKKLGKQIEQEERQLKKMMEVFEKSNSKQSLL
;
A
#
# COMPACT_ATOMS: atom_id res chain seq x y z
N MET A 1 -22.47 -41.15 50.20
CA MET A 1 -22.15 -39.73 49.96
C MET A 1 -21.14 -39.64 48.82
N SER A 2 -21.58 -39.31 47.60
CA SER A 2 -20.70 -39.18 46.43
C SER A 2 -20.49 -37.68 46.15
N LYS A 3 -19.28 -37.17 46.37
CA LYS A 3 -18.91 -35.80 46.04
C LYS A 3 -18.51 -35.73 44.57
N ARG A 4 -19.33 -35.06 43.77
CA ARG A 4 -19.05 -34.68 42.38
C ARG A 4 -17.80 -33.79 42.33
N LYS A 5 -16.72 -34.26 41.70
CA LYS A 5 -15.66 -33.39 41.17
C LYS A 5 -16.20 -32.69 39.92
N ARG A 6 -16.40 -31.39 40.03
CA ARG A 6 -16.62 -30.38 38.97
C ARG A 6 -15.97 -29.13 39.57
N ASN A 7 -15.15 -28.32 38.91
CA ASN A 7 -14.74 -28.14 37.53
C ASN A 7 -13.51 -27.21 37.66
N ASP A 8 -12.29 -27.69 37.50
CA ASP A 8 -11.11 -26.81 37.53
C ASP A 8 -10.66 -26.45 36.09
N ASP A 9 -11.13 -27.19 35.09
CA ASP A 9 -10.76 -26.99 33.68
C ASP A 9 -11.54 -25.85 33.00
N ASP A 10 -12.72 -25.48 33.52
CA ASP A 10 -13.56 -24.40 32.95
C ASP A 10 -13.08 -23.00 33.37
N GLU A 11 -12.39 -22.89 34.50
CA GLU A 11 -11.91 -21.61 35.06
C GLU A 11 -10.65 -21.12 34.32
N GLN A 12 -9.73 -22.04 33.97
CA GLN A 12 -8.55 -21.73 33.15
C GLN A 12 -8.90 -21.32 31.71
N ALA A 13 -9.95 -21.90 31.11
CA ALA A 13 -10.44 -21.53 29.78
C ALA A 13 -11.13 -20.15 29.72
N SER A 14 -11.43 -19.56 30.89
CA SER A 14 -11.99 -18.22 31.01
C SER A 14 -10.90 -17.14 31.16
N GLU A 15 -9.80 -17.44 31.87
CA GLU A 15 -8.66 -16.53 32.04
C GLU A 15 -7.77 -16.41 30.79
N GLU A 16 -7.64 -17.48 29.99
CA GLU A 16 -6.88 -17.44 28.72
C GLU A 16 -7.48 -16.46 27.69
N LYS A 17 -8.76 -16.11 27.82
CA LYS A 17 -9.47 -15.25 26.85
C LYS A 17 -9.32 -13.75 27.09
N GLU A 18 -8.71 -13.32 28.20
CA GLU A 18 -8.67 -11.90 28.59
C GLU A 18 -7.36 -11.15 28.23
N LYS A 19 -6.34 -11.83 27.68
CA LYS A 19 -5.03 -11.23 27.38
C LYS A 19 -4.99 -10.39 26.10
N VAL A 20 -5.86 -10.72 25.11
CA VAL A 20 -6.03 -9.91 23.90
C VAL A 20 -7.34 -9.15 24.02
N ARG A 21 -7.24 -7.83 24.24
CA ARG A 21 -8.44 -7.00 24.39
C ARG A 21 -8.89 -6.48 23.04
N PHE A 22 -9.98 -7.08 22.55
CA PHE A 22 -10.68 -6.58 21.37
C PHE A 22 -11.51 -5.37 21.73
N THR A 23 -11.08 -4.21 21.25
CA THR A 23 -11.93 -3.02 21.27
C THR A 23 -12.91 -3.14 20.11
N THR A 24 -14.04 -3.81 20.42
CA THR A 24 -15.31 -3.75 19.68
C THR A 24 -15.37 -4.42 18.30
N HIS A 25 -15.10 -5.73 18.16
CA HIS A 25 -15.46 -6.46 16.91
C HIS A 25 -15.80 -7.96 17.08
N SER A 26 -16.64 -8.47 16.19
CA SER A 26 -16.96 -9.89 15.98
C SER A 26 -15.79 -10.67 15.34
N LYS A 27 -15.57 -11.93 15.75
CA LYS A 27 -14.45 -12.82 15.32
C LYS A 27 -14.27 -12.99 13.80
N SER A 28 -15.25 -12.63 12.98
CA SER A 28 -15.18 -12.68 11.51
C SER A 28 -14.34 -11.54 10.88
N LEU A 29 -13.97 -10.51 11.65
CA LEU A 29 -13.17 -9.37 11.13
C LEU A 29 -11.68 -9.70 10.90
N TYR A 30 -11.25 -10.91 11.26
CA TYR A 30 -9.93 -11.43 10.92
C TYR A 30 -9.80 -11.90 9.48
N ASN A 31 -10.93 -11.95 8.76
CA ASN A 31 -10.90 -12.24 7.34
C ASN A 31 -10.17 -11.11 6.61
N ILE A 32 -9.26 -11.52 5.73
CA ILE A 32 -8.48 -10.70 4.78
C ILE A 32 -9.48 -9.94 3.90
N THR A 33 -10.04 -8.87 4.43
CA THR A 33 -11.05 -8.10 3.72
C THR A 33 -10.34 -6.85 3.24
N GLN A 34 -10.06 -6.83 1.94
CA GLN A 34 -9.59 -5.65 1.23
C GLN A 34 -10.47 -4.45 1.64
N SER A 35 -9.90 -3.24 1.75
CA SER A 35 -10.76 -2.07 1.91
C SER A 35 -11.72 -2.04 0.72
N PRO A 36 -13.02 -1.74 0.91
CA PRO A 36 -13.97 -1.66 -0.20
C PRO A 36 -13.41 -0.80 -1.33
N GLY A 37 -13.40 -1.33 -2.56
CA GLY A 37 -12.87 -0.63 -3.72
C GLY A 37 -11.35 -0.71 -3.93
N TRP A 38 -10.66 -1.73 -3.39
CA TRP A 38 -9.27 -2.07 -3.74
C TRP A 38 -9.19 -3.42 -4.43
N THR A 39 -8.52 -3.51 -5.58
CA THR A 39 -8.24 -4.82 -6.23
C THR A 39 -6.92 -5.41 -5.74
N GLU A 40 -6.68 -6.69 -6.04
CA GLU A 40 -5.41 -7.35 -5.72
C GLU A 40 -4.23 -6.73 -6.48
N GLU A 41 -4.43 -6.36 -7.75
CA GLU A 41 -3.45 -5.66 -8.57
C GLU A 41 -3.12 -4.29 -7.99
N GLU A 42 -4.13 -3.53 -7.55
CA GLU A 42 -3.91 -2.24 -6.89
C GLU A 42 -3.10 -2.41 -5.60
N ASN A 43 -3.34 -3.48 -4.84
CA ASN A 43 -2.56 -3.79 -3.65
C ASN A 43 -1.11 -4.18 -3.97
N LYS A 44 -0.89 -4.95 -5.05
CA LYS A 44 0.45 -5.28 -5.54
C LYS A 44 1.20 -4.00 -5.94
N VAL A 45 0.56 -3.13 -6.72
CA VAL A 45 1.15 -1.85 -7.15
C VAL A 45 1.44 -0.95 -5.96
N LEU A 46 0.52 -0.83 -4.99
CA LEU A 46 0.74 -0.06 -3.77
C LEU A 46 1.93 -0.59 -2.98
N ARG A 47 2.08 -1.91 -2.84
CA ARG A 47 3.24 -2.52 -2.17
C ARG A 47 4.55 -2.13 -2.85
N LEU A 48 4.62 -2.24 -4.17
CA LEU A 48 5.81 -1.86 -4.95
C LEU A 48 6.12 -0.36 -4.80
N ALA A 49 5.09 0.48 -4.80
CA ALA A 49 5.26 1.91 -4.63
C ALA A 49 5.79 2.28 -3.24
N ILE A 50 5.36 1.59 -2.18
CA ILE A 50 5.91 1.77 -0.83
C ILE A 50 7.38 1.34 -0.78
N MET A 51 7.74 0.24 -1.44
CA MET A 51 9.14 -0.19 -1.54
C MET A 51 9.99 0.85 -2.28
N LYS A 52 9.47 1.48 -3.34
CA LYS A 52 10.23 2.46 -4.14
C LYS A 52 10.32 3.84 -3.50
N PHE A 53 9.22 4.34 -2.95
CA PHE A 53 9.08 5.74 -2.52
C PHE A 53 9.04 5.92 -1.00
N GLY A 54 8.70 4.87 -0.27
CA GLY A 54 8.55 4.87 1.19
C GLY A 54 7.11 5.10 1.66
N VAL A 55 6.83 4.69 2.90
CA VAL A 55 5.54 4.90 3.57
C VAL A 55 5.34 6.40 3.83
N GLY A 56 4.20 6.97 3.43
CA GLY A 56 3.93 8.39 3.63
C GLY A 56 4.17 9.25 2.38
N ALA A 57 4.82 8.71 1.35
CA ALA A 57 5.12 9.42 0.10
C ALA A 57 3.89 9.56 -0.83
N TRP A 58 2.70 9.75 -0.27
CA TRP A 58 1.41 9.70 -0.97
C TRP A 58 1.30 10.74 -2.09
N THR A 59 1.70 11.99 -1.80
CA THR A 59 1.68 13.08 -2.77
C THR A 59 2.52 12.76 -4.01
N LYS A 60 3.69 12.14 -3.82
CA LYS A 60 4.57 11.72 -4.91
C LYS A 60 3.93 10.59 -5.75
N MET A 61 3.28 9.64 -5.09
CA MET A 61 2.57 8.56 -5.77
C MET A 61 1.37 9.07 -6.58
N LEU A 62 0.63 10.05 -6.04
CA LEU A 62 -0.47 10.71 -6.75
C LEU A 62 0.03 11.51 -7.96
N SER A 63 1.10 12.30 -7.81
CA SER A 63 1.63 13.11 -8.91
C SER A 63 2.14 12.25 -10.07
N LEU A 64 2.66 11.05 -9.78
CA LEU A 64 3.08 10.08 -10.80
C LEU A 64 1.90 9.28 -11.38
N GLY A 65 0.72 9.34 -10.77
CA GLY A 65 -0.48 8.63 -11.20
C GLY A 65 -0.39 7.11 -11.01
N ILE A 66 0.30 6.63 -9.97
CA ILE A 66 0.54 5.20 -9.73
C ILE A 66 -0.77 4.40 -9.63
N LEU A 67 -1.73 4.91 -8.86
CA LEU A 67 -3.08 4.37 -8.77
C LEU A 67 -4.09 5.49 -9.03
N PRO A 68 -4.49 5.70 -10.31
CA PRO A 68 -5.42 6.75 -10.68
C PRO A 68 -6.75 6.64 -9.94
N GLY A 69 -7.27 7.78 -9.47
CA GLY A 69 -8.55 7.83 -8.74
C GLY A 69 -8.47 7.46 -7.26
N LYS A 70 -7.31 7.03 -6.73
CA LYS A 70 -7.11 6.89 -5.29
C LYS A 70 -6.71 8.21 -4.64
N THR A 71 -7.00 8.35 -3.36
CA THR A 71 -6.69 9.54 -2.53
C THR A 71 -5.63 9.23 -1.47
N ASN A 72 -5.01 10.27 -0.91
CA ASN A 72 -4.06 10.13 0.22
C ASN A 72 -4.67 9.38 1.41
N ALA A 73 -5.95 9.64 1.73
CA ALA A 73 -6.65 8.96 2.82
C ALA A 73 -6.81 7.46 2.54
N GLN A 74 -7.17 7.09 1.30
CA GLN A 74 -7.28 5.70 0.89
C GLN A 74 -5.93 4.99 0.92
N TYR A 75 -4.84 5.63 0.48
CA TYR A 75 -3.49 5.07 0.64
C TYR A 75 -3.16 4.81 2.10
N ASN A 76 -3.35 5.82 2.96
CA ASN A 76 -3.03 5.69 4.38
C ASN A 76 -3.78 4.52 5.03
N LEU A 77 -5.10 4.42 4.83
CA LEU A 77 -5.92 3.33 5.36
C LEU A 77 -5.51 1.97 4.80
N GLN A 78 -5.19 1.89 3.52
CA GLN A 78 -4.80 0.63 2.90
C GLN A 78 -3.43 0.18 3.39
N VAL A 79 -2.46 1.09 3.55
CA VAL A 79 -1.15 0.75 4.11
C VAL A 79 -1.24 0.32 5.57
N GLN A 80 -2.11 0.95 6.39
CA GLN A 80 -2.37 0.47 7.76
C GLN A 80 -2.82 -0.99 7.78
N ARG A 81 -3.73 -1.37 6.87
CA ARG A 81 -4.18 -2.76 6.71
C ARG A 81 -3.06 -3.68 6.25
N MET A 82 -2.31 -3.25 5.23
CA MET A 82 -1.19 -4.01 4.69
C MET A 82 -0.11 -4.27 5.73
N LEU A 83 0.23 -3.30 6.59
CA LEU A 83 1.18 -3.50 7.69
C LEU A 83 0.57 -4.23 8.89
N GLY A 84 -0.76 -4.18 9.04
CA GLY A 84 -1.48 -4.75 10.18
C GLY A 84 -1.44 -3.95 11.47
N GLN A 85 -1.27 -2.64 11.35
CA GLN A 85 -1.25 -1.71 12.48
C GLN A 85 -1.85 -0.36 12.09
N GLN A 86 -2.46 0.34 13.05
CA GLN A 86 -3.04 1.65 12.78
C GLN A 86 -2.01 2.77 12.69
N SER A 87 -0.94 2.71 13.49
CA SER A 87 0.07 3.76 13.50
C SER A 87 1.10 3.53 12.39
N LEU A 88 1.25 4.51 11.50
CA LEU A 88 2.33 4.54 10.50
C LEU A 88 3.54 5.39 10.92
N ALA A 89 3.47 6.05 12.08
CA ALA A 89 4.46 7.05 12.49
C ALA A 89 5.89 6.46 12.58
N GLY A 90 6.02 5.20 13.01
CA GLY A 90 7.30 4.50 13.09
C GLY A 90 7.86 4.04 11.75
N TYR A 91 7.14 4.25 10.64
CA TYR A 91 7.55 3.85 9.29
C TYR A 91 7.68 5.04 8.35
N ALA A 92 7.49 6.26 8.86
CA ALA A 92 7.46 7.46 8.03
C ALA A 92 8.71 7.55 7.14
N MET A 93 8.48 7.65 5.83
CA MET A 93 9.47 7.70 4.75
C MET A 93 10.34 6.45 4.58
N LEU A 94 10.15 5.39 5.36
CA LEU A 94 10.91 4.15 5.20
C LEU A 94 10.43 3.38 3.96
N LYS A 95 11.39 2.93 3.16
CA LYS A 95 11.18 2.01 2.03
C LYS A 95 11.16 0.58 2.55
N VAL A 96 9.96 0.02 2.71
CA VAL A 96 9.78 -1.29 3.38
C VAL A 96 8.93 -2.23 2.55
N ASP A 97 9.12 -3.53 2.76
CA ASP A 97 8.16 -4.53 2.31
C ASP A 97 6.99 -4.63 3.29
N ALA A 98 5.84 -4.07 2.91
CA ALA A 98 4.66 -4.08 3.77
C ALA A 98 4.21 -5.49 4.18
N SER A 99 4.40 -6.50 3.31
CA SER A 99 4.05 -7.89 3.62
C SER A 99 4.98 -8.51 4.67
N GLN A 100 6.25 -8.11 4.72
CA GLN A 100 7.16 -8.55 5.78
C GLN A 100 6.74 -7.99 7.13
N VAL A 101 6.48 -6.68 7.19
CA VAL A 101 6.03 -6.01 8.43
C VAL A 101 4.74 -6.64 8.95
N ARG A 102 3.81 -6.99 8.05
CA ARG A 102 2.57 -7.69 8.40
C ARG A 102 2.83 -9.02 9.10
N ARG A 103 3.67 -9.86 8.52
CA ARG A 103 4.00 -11.19 9.08
C ARG A 103 4.60 -11.04 10.47
N ASP A 104 5.51 -10.09 10.64
CA ASP A 104 6.14 -9.82 11.93
C ASP A 104 5.13 -9.31 12.97
N ASN A 105 4.20 -8.44 12.57
CA ASN A 105 3.12 -7.98 13.44
C ASN A 105 2.16 -9.11 13.82
N GLU A 106 1.82 -9.99 12.88
CA GLU A 106 0.98 -11.17 13.16
C GLU A 106 1.68 -12.18 14.07
N ALA A 107 2.98 -12.41 13.88
CA ALA A 107 3.78 -13.24 14.77
C ALA A 107 3.82 -12.63 16.18
N LYS A 108 4.08 -11.32 16.29
CA LYS A 108 4.06 -10.60 17.57
C LYS A 108 2.71 -10.73 18.29
N ILE A 109 1.59 -10.65 17.57
CA ILE A 109 0.26 -10.85 18.15
C ILE A 109 0.12 -12.28 18.70
N LYS A 110 0.57 -13.30 17.94
CA LYS A 110 0.52 -14.71 18.38
C LYS A 110 1.43 -14.98 19.57
N ASP A 111 2.62 -14.40 19.62
CA ASP A 111 3.59 -14.62 20.68
C ASP A 111 3.16 -13.93 21.98
N LEU A 112 2.69 -12.67 21.90
CA LEU A 112 2.17 -11.95 23.06
C LEU A 112 0.88 -12.60 23.61
N ALA A 113 0.07 -13.20 22.75
CA ALA A 113 -1.08 -13.99 23.21
C ALA A 113 -0.67 -15.25 23.99
N LYS A 114 0.55 -15.79 23.77
CA LYS A 114 1.05 -17.02 24.40
C LYS A 114 1.90 -16.77 25.64
N ASN A 115 2.74 -15.74 25.64
CA ASN A 115 3.92 -15.69 26.51
C ASN A 115 4.01 -14.46 27.45
N SER A 116 3.03 -13.55 27.49
CA SER A 116 3.19 -12.30 28.27
C SER A 116 1.96 -11.93 29.11
N ASP A 117 2.23 -11.25 30.24
CA ASP A 117 1.26 -10.46 31.03
C ASP A 117 0.89 -9.14 30.32
N ASP A 118 1.61 -8.79 29.25
CA ASP A 118 1.35 -7.60 28.46
C ASP A 118 0.09 -7.72 27.60
N LYS A 119 -0.80 -6.73 27.72
CA LYS A 119 -2.06 -6.68 26.98
C LYS A 119 -1.83 -6.20 25.56
N VAL A 120 -2.24 -7.02 24.58
CA VAL A 120 -2.31 -6.61 23.17
C VAL A 120 -3.66 -5.99 22.90
N TYR A 121 -3.64 -4.81 22.29
CA TYR A 121 -4.85 -4.10 21.90
C TYR A 121 -5.01 -4.14 20.39
N ILE A 122 -6.17 -4.62 19.96
CA ILE A 122 -6.53 -4.73 18.56
C ILE A 122 -7.83 -3.95 18.35
N LYS A 123 -7.84 -3.11 17.32
CA LYS A 123 -9.00 -2.36 16.88
C LYS A 123 -9.19 -2.55 15.38
N SER A 124 -10.35 -3.04 15.00
CA SER A 124 -10.71 -3.36 13.60
C SER A 124 -9.70 -4.28 12.91
N GLY A 125 -9.19 -5.29 13.63
CA GLY A 125 -8.20 -6.25 13.11
C GLY A 125 -6.78 -5.68 12.93
N LEU A 126 -6.51 -4.48 13.44
CA LEU A 126 -5.20 -3.82 13.39
C LEU A 126 -4.62 -3.63 14.78
N LEU A 127 -3.31 -3.80 14.90
CA LEU A 127 -2.57 -3.48 16.12
C LEU A 127 -2.66 -1.98 16.41
N ILE A 128 -2.97 -1.65 17.66
CA ILE A 128 -2.94 -0.26 18.14
C ILE A 128 -1.89 -0.10 19.23
N ASN A 129 -1.26 1.07 19.26
CA ASN A 129 -0.41 1.45 20.38
C ASN A 129 -1.34 1.74 21.57
N ALA A 130 -1.25 0.91 22.60
CA ALA A 130 -1.94 1.14 23.85
C ALA A 130 -0.98 1.82 24.83
N GLY A 131 -1.45 2.89 25.47
CA GLY A 131 -0.66 3.67 26.41
C GLY A 131 -0.76 5.16 26.15
N GLU A 132 0.10 5.92 26.81
CA GLU A 132 0.18 7.36 26.65
C GLU A 132 0.58 7.76 25.22
N ASN A 133 0.23 8.99 24.85
CA ASN A 133 0.62 9.53 23.56
C ASN A 133 2.15 9.52 23.41
N PRO A 134 2.70 8.85 22.37
CA PRO A 134 4.14 8.69 22.26
C PRO A 134 4.83 10.06 22.12
N THR A 135 5.85 10.27 22.96
CA THR A 135 6.72 11.45 22.92
C THR A 135 7.48 11.52 21.59
N LYS A 136 7.99 12.70 21.23
CA LYS A 136 8.79 12.86 20.01
C LYS A 136 10.00 11.93 19.99
N GLU A 137 10.68 11.77 21.12
CA GLU A 137 11.84 10.89 21.25
C GLU A 137 11.47 9.41 21.07
N SER A 138 10.36 8.95 21.66
CA SER A 138 9.91 7.56 21.50
C SER A 138 9.58 7.24 20.04
N LYS A 139 8.99 8.20 19.30
CA LYS A 139 8.71 8.06 17.86
C LYS A 139 10.01 7.94 17.05
N LEU A 140 11.02 8.75 17.38
CA LEU A 140 12.32 8.70 16.71
C LEU A 140 13.06 7.39 16.98
N LYS A 141 13.04 6.90 18.22
CA LYS A 141 13.61 5.59 18.58
C LYS A 141 12.93 4.46 17.81
N LEU A 142 11.59 4.45 17.80
CA LEU A 142 10.82 3.47 17.04
C LEU A 142 11.11 3.53 15.53
N LEU A 143 11.25 4.74 14.98
CA LEU A 143 11.60 4.91 13.58
C LEU A 143 12.98 4.32 13.27
N GLU A 144 13.97 4.55 14.14
CA GLU A 144 15.33 4.04 13.97
C GLU A 144 15.42 2.51 14.13
N GLU A 145 14.66 1.94 15.06
CA GLU A 145 14.52 0.49 15.22
C GLU A 145 13.90 -0.14 13.96
N ASN A 146 12.80 0.44 13.46
CA ASN A 146 12.15 -0.04 12.25
C ASN A 146 13.02 0.17 11.02
N ARG A 147 13.81 1.24 10.97
CA ARG A 147 14.78 1.49 9.91
C ARG A 147 15.77 0.33 9.81
N LYS A 148 16.44 0.03 10.93
CA LYS A 148 17.42 -1.07 10.99
C LYS A 148 16.82 -2.42 10.64
N LYS A 149 15.54 -2.64 10.98
CA LYS A 149 14.87 -3.92 10.78
C LYS A 149 14.27 -4.11 9.39
N TYR A 150 13.68 -3.06 8.80
CA TYR A 150 12.81 -3.18 7.64
C TYR A 150 13.20 -2.32 6.44
N GLU A 151 14.09 -1.33 6.60
CA GLU A 151 14.50 -0.50 5.48
C GLU A 151 15.23 -1.35 4.44
N LEU A 152 14.72 -1.30 3.21
CA LEU A 152 15.29 -2.02 2.08
C LEU A 152 16.49 -1.25 1.53
N SER A 153 17.52 -1.99 1.13
CA SER A 153 18.62 -1.43 0.35
C SER A 153 18.14 -1.04 -1.06
N GLU A 154 18.84 -0.13 -1.72
CA GLU A 154 18.52 0.24 -3.12
C GLU A 154 18.65 -0.97 -4.07
N GLU A 155 19.56 -1.90 -3.78
CA GLU A 155 19.72 -3.15 -4.53
C GLU A 155 18.50 -4.08 -4.38
N ASP A 156 18.00 -4.25 -3.14
CA ASP A 156 16.76 -4.97 -2.88
C ASP A 156 15.55 -4.33 -3.57
N ILE A 157 15.50 -2.99 -3.59
CA ILE A 157 14.42 -2.26 -4.24
C ILE A 157 14.46 -2.51 -5.75
N ASN A 158 15.63 -2.37 -6.38
CA ASN A 158 15.77 -2.51 -7.83
C ASN A 158 15.56 -3.95 -8.31
N SER A 159 15.89 -4.95 -7.48
CA SER A 159 15.62 -6.36 -7.81
C SER A 159 14.13 -6.74 -7.68
N ARG A 160 13.38 -6.06 -6.80
CA ARG A 160 11.96 -6.39 -6.52
C ARG A 160 10.96 -5.50 -7.25
N VAL A 161 11.34 -4.26 -7.54
CA VAL A 161 10.44 -3.25 -8.13
C VAL A 161 10.82 -2.98 -9.58
N ASN A 162 10.00 -3.51 -10.48
CA ASN A 162 10.04 -3.16 -11.89
C ASN A 162 9.08 -1.99 -12.17
N ASP A 163 9.54 -0.97 -12.88
CA ASP A 163 8.73 0.19 -13.26
C ASP A 163 7.49 -0.21 -14.08
N PHE A 164 7.59 -1.25 -14.92
CA PHE A 164 6.45 -1.78 -15.66
C PHE A 164 5.32 -2.23 -14.72
N ASP A 165 5.66 -3.03 -13.70
CA ASP A 165 4.70 -3.51 -12.70
C ASP A 165 4.18 -2.34 -11.85
N LEU A 166 5.04 -1.38 -11.52
CA LEU A 166 4.69 -0.20 -10.73
C LEU A 166 3.65 0.70 -11.43
N PHE A 167 3.67 0.78 -12.77
CA PHE A 167 2.73 1.59 -13.55
C PHE A 167 1.62 0.77 -14.24
N LEU A 168 1.47 -0.52 -13.88
CA LEU A 168 0.55 -1.43 -14.54
C LEU A 168 -0.90 -0.93 -14.53
N VAL A 169 -1.42 -0.53 -13.36
CA VAL A 169 -2.81 -0.06 -13.20
C VAL A 169 -3.04 1.23 -13.98
N LYS A 170 -2.07 2.16 -13.95
CA LYS A 170 -2.13 3.40 -14.74
C LYS A 170 -2.25 3.10 -16.23
N ARG A 171 -1.45 2.16 -16.74
CA ARG A 171 -1.46 1.76 -18.14
C ARG A 171 -2.78 1.09 -18.53
N ALA A 172 -3.31 0.19 -17.71
CA ALA A 172 -4.60 -0.45 -17.95
C ALA A 172 -5.73 0.58 -18.06
N LYS A 173 -5.79 1.54 -17.13
CA LYS A 173 -6.77 2.62 -17.16
C LYS A 173 -6.66 3.52 -18.38
N ARG A 174 -5.43 3.78 -18.85
CA ARG A 174 -5.20 4.52 -20.11
C ARG A 174 -5.78 3.78 -21.31
N ILE A 175 -5.54 2.46 -21.41
CA ILE A 175 -6.07 1.63 -22.50
C ILE A 175 -7.60 1.61 -22.46
N GLU A 176 -8.21 1.38 -21.29
CA GLU A 176 -9.67 1.42 -21.12
C GLU A 176 -10.25 2.77 -21.59
N PHE A 177 -9.59 3.88 -21.26
CA PHE A 177 -10.00 5.21 -21.68
C PHE A 177 -9.87 5.41 -23.20
N GLU A 178 -8.78 4.94 -23.80
CA GLU A 178 -8.58 5.00 -25.26
C GLU A 178 -9.62 4.16 -26.02
N ASP A 179 -9.94 2.97 -25.52
CA ASP A 179 -10.99 2.11 -26.08
C ASP A 179 -12.36 2.77 -25.98
N LEU A 180 -12.64 3.44 -24.86
CA LEU A 180 -13.84 4.23 -24.68
C LEU A 180 -13.92 5.36 -25.74
N LEU A 181 -12.84 6.14 -25.90
CA LEU A 181 -12.79 7.21 -26.89
C LEU A 181 -12.98 6.68 -28.32
N ARG A 182 -12.41 5.53 -28.66
CA ARG A 182 -12.62 4.89 -29.98
C ARG A 182 -14.08 4.51 -30.18
N LYS A 183 -14.70 3.90 -29.18
CA LYS A 183 -16.12 3.52 -29.24
C LYS A 183 -17.03 4.72 -29.51
N TYR A 184 -16.76 5.86 -28.88
CA TYR A 184 -17.57 7.06 -29.06
C TYR A 184 -17.21 7.87 -30.32
N SER A 185 -15.94 7.92 -30.73
CA SER A 185 -15.54 8.60 -31.98
C SER A 185 -15.97 7.88 -33.26
N ILE A 186 -16.22 6.56 -33.21
CA ILE A 186 -16.84 5.83 -34.32
C ILE A 186 -18.33 6.19 -34.44
N PHE A 187 -18.98 6.57 -33.34
CA PHE A 187 -20.40 6.94 -33.33
C PHE A 187 -20.68 8.29 -34.01
N ASP A 188 -19.69 9.20 -34.05
CA ASP A 188 -19.76 10.47 -34.79
C ASP A 188 -19.60 10.31 -36.32
N ARG A 189 -19.26 9.13 -36.83
CA ARG A 189 -19.09 8.90 -38.28
C ARG A 189 -20.31 8.34 -39.00
N THR A 190 -21.42 8.10 -38.29
CA THR A 190 -22.67 7.58 -38.87
C THR A 190 -23.83 8.57 -38.83
N GLY A 191 -23.59 9.82 -38.45
CA GLY A 191 -24.52 10.93 -38.60
C GLY A 191 -23.94 11.96 -39.56
N ASP A 192 -24.73 12.36 -40.54
CA ASP A 192 -24.37 13.24 -41.65
C ASP A 192 -23.79 14.62 -41.24
N GLU A 193 -22.98 15.15 -42.17
CA GLU A 193 -22.59 16.57 -42.40
C GLU A 193 -21.41 17.20 -41.62
N ASP A 194 -20.34 17.48 -42.39
CA ASP A 194 -19.31 18.53 -42.23
C ASP A 194 -18.58 18.68 -40.86
N ASP A 195 -17.51 17.89 -40.63
CA ASP A 195 -16.58 18.12 -39.50
C ASP A 195 -15.10 17.92 -39.87
N SER A 196 -14.61 18.75 -40.80
CA SER A 196 -13.18 18.82 -41.14
C SER A 196 -12.32 19.46 -40.03
N THR A 197 -12.94 20.12 -39.06
CA THR A 197 -12.30 20.87 -37.97
C THR A 197 -11.80 19.99 -36.82
N ASN A 198 -12.54 18.93 -36.47
CA ASN A 198 -12.25 18.07 -35.31
C ASN A 198 -11.15 17.01 -35.59
N LEU A 199 -10.96 16.65 -36.86
CA LEU A 199 -9.89 15.73 -37.28
C LEU A 199 -8.48 16.36 -37.13
N ASP A 200 -8.37 17.68 -37.22
CA ASP A 200 -7.10 18.38 -37.10
C ASP A 200 -6.69 18.56 -35.63
N GLU A 201 -7.64 18.77 -34.72
CA GLU A 201 -7.38 18.84 -33.28
C GLU A 201 -6.95 17.48 -32.71
N THR A 202 -7.61 16.39 -33.12
CA THR A 202 -7.23 15.03 -32.72
C THR A 202 -5.84 14.63 -33.24
N LYS A 203 -5.49 15.02 -34.47
CA LYS A 203 -4.12 14.86 -35.00
C LYS A 203 -3.10 15.72 -34.26
N LYS A 204 -3.46 16.94 -33.85
CA LYS A 204 -2.60 17.82 -33.05
C LYS A 204 -2.31 17.20 -31.69
N LEU A 205 -3.35 16.68 -31.03
CA LEU A 205 -3.24 16.03 -29.73
C LEU A 205 -2.38 14.75 -29.82
N GLY A 206 -2.57 13.95 -30.86
CA GLY A 206 -1.72 12.77 -31.11
C GLY A 206 -0.24 13.11 -31.29
N LYS A 207 0.07 14.17 -32.06
CA LYS A 207 1.45 14.66 -32.23
C LYS A 207 2.05 15.20 -30.92
N GLN A 208 1.23 15.84 -30.10
CA GLN A 208 1.64 16.38 -28.80
C GLN A 208 2.00 15.24 -27.82
N ILE A 209 1.19 14.18 -27.81
CA ILE A 209 1.45 12.96 -27.03
C ILE A 209 2.73 12.26 -27.49
N GLU A 210 2.96 12.10 -28.80
CA GLU A 210 4.23 11.52 -29.31
C GLU A 210 5.46 12.35 -28.91
N GLN A 211 5.33 13.68 -28.87
CA GLN A 211 6.39 14.56 -28.39
C GLN A 211 6.67 14.36 -26.89
N GLU A 212 5.64 14.28 -26.07
CA GLU A 212 5.77 14.02 -24.63
C GLU A 212 6.40 12.65 -24.35
N GLU A 213 6.00 11.60 -25.09
CA GLU A 213 6.60 10.26 -24.96
C GLU A 213 8.08 10.26 -25.35
N ARG A 214 8.48 11.00 -26.40
CA ARG A 214 9.90 11.19 -26.73
C ARG A 214 10.66 11.94 -25.65
N GLN A 215 10.07 12.96 -25.03
CA GLN A 215 10.71 13.72 -23.96
C GLN A 215 10.90 12.85 -22.70
N LEU A 216 9.88 12.10 -22.32
CA LEU A 216 9.95 11.12 -21.22
C LEU A 216 11.04 10.08 -21.47
N LYS A 217 11.10 9.52 -22.67
CA LYS A 217 12.13 8.52 -23.03
C LYS A 217 13.55 9.09 -22.96
N LYS A 218 13.75 10.35 -23.42
CA LYS A 218 15.03 11.06 -23.26
C LYS A 218 15.38 11.33 -21.80
N MET A 219 14.41 11.74 -20.98
CA MET A 219 14.62 11.93 -19.54
C MET A 219 15.02 10.62 -18.85
N MET A 220 14.39 9.50 -19.24
CA MET A 220 14.73 8.19 -18.70
C MET A 220 16.15 7.75 -19.07
N GLU A 221 16.57 7.90 -20.33
CA GLU A 221 17.94 7.59 -20.74
C GLU A 221 19.00 8.44 -20.00
N VAL A 222 18.70 9.71 -19.73
CA VAL A 222 19.59 10.60 -18.96
C VAL A 222 19.67 10.17 -17.49
N PHE A 223 18.55 9.73 -16.92
CA PHE A 223 18.48 9.23 -15.55
C PHE A 223 19.25 7.90 -15.41
N GLU A 224 19.06 6.96 -16.34
CA GLU A 224 19.79 5.69 -16.38
C GLU A 224 21.31 5.90 -16.52
N LYS A 225 21.73 6.83 -17.40
CA LYS A 225 23.15 7.19 -17.56
C LYS A 225 23.75 7.87 -16.33
N SER A 226 22.97 8.68 -15.61
CA SER A 226 23.40 9.34 -14.38
C SER A 226 23.58 8.34 -13.23
N ASN A 227 22.66 7.37 -13.09
CA ASN A 227 22.78 6.31 -12.09
C ASN A 227 23.91 5.31 -12.41
N SER A 228 24.14 4.99 -13.69
CA SER A 228 25.27 4.14 -14.11
C SER A 228 26.63 4.76 -13.74
N LYS A 229 26.80 6.08 -13.90
CA LYS A 229 28.03 6.79 -13.54
C LYS A 229 28.27 6.89 -12.03
N GLN A 230 27.22 6.87 -11.21
CA GLN A 230 27.36 6.86 -9.75
C GLN A 230 27.71 5.47 -9.17
N SER A 231 27.59 4.39 -9.95
CA SER A 231 27.99 3.03 -9.52
C SER A 231 29.45 2.66 -9.88
N LEU A 232 30.15 3.53 -10.60
CA LEU A 232 31.53 3.33 -11.08
C LEU A 232 32.56 4.22 -10.34
N LEU A 233 32.13 4.93 -9.29
CA LEU A 233 32.95 5.70 -8.34
C LEU A 233 32.71 5.16 -6.93
#